data_AF-A0A7Y2GN31-F1
#
_entry.id   AF-A0A7Y2GN31-F1
#
_cell.length_a   1.000
_cell.length_b   1.000
_cell.length_c   1.000
_cell.angle_alpha   90.00
_cell.angle_beta   90.00
_cell.angle_gamma   90.00
#
_symmetry.space_group_name_H-M   'P 1'
#
loop_
_entity.id
_entity.type
_entity.pdbx_description
1 polymer ?
#
loop_
_entity_poly.entity_id
_entity_poly.type
_entity_poly.pdbx_seq_one_letter_code
_entity_poly.pdbx_strand_id
1 'polypeptide(L)' 'LEALQTSDKYKVAMPLDWKKGDKVIVPPPKTLEEMEARMKDKSIELVDFYLAKKELHYN' A
#
# COMPACT_ATOMS: atom_id res chain seq x y z
N LEU A 1 12.27 -13.15 -4.97
CA LEU A 1 12.97 -11.85 -5.16
C LEU A 1 12.04 -10.75 -5.68
N GLU A 2 11.08 -11.06 -6.55
CA GLU A 2 10.18 -10.08 -7.18
C GLU A 2 9.42 -9.17 -6.19
N ALA A 3 8.94 -9.71 -5.07
CA ALA A 3 8.28 -8.93 -4.01
C ALA A 3 9.18 -7.81 -3.45
N LEU A 4 10.45 -8.11 -3.19
CA LEU A 4 11.42 -7.14 -2.69
C LEU A 4 11.76 -6.08 -3.76
N GLN A 5 11.94 -6.49 -5.01
CA GLN A 5 12.20 -5.56 -6.12
C GLN A 5 11.00 -4.64 -6.39
N THR A 6 9.77 -5.17 -6.33
CA THR A 6 8.53 -4.41 -6.49
C THR A 6 8.36 -3.42 -5.34
N SER A 7 8.57 -3.87 -4.11
CA SER A 7 8.55 -3.01 -2.92
C SER A 7 9.51 -1.83 -3.06
N ASP A 8 10.77 -2.08 -3.45
CA ASP A 8 11.75 -1.02 -3.60
C ASP A 8 11.41 -0.06 -4.76
N LYS A 9 10.98 -0.58 -5.91
CA LYS A 9 10.65 0.24 -7.09
C LYS A 9 9.45 1.15 -6.85
N TYR A 10 8.38 0.63 -6.26
CA TYR A 10 7.10 1.34 -6.12
C TYR A 10 6.85 1.91 -4.72
N LYS A 11 7.78 1.72 -3.78
CA LYS A 11 7.72 2.21 -2.40
C LYS A 11 6.45 1.77 -1.67
N VAL A 12 6.17 0.46 -1.76
CA VAL A 12 4.99 -0.19 -1.16
C VAL A 12 5.41 -1.41 -0.35
N ALA A 13 4.63 -1.79 0.65
CA ALA A 13 4.85 -3.01 1.41
C ALA A 13 4.09 -4.20 0.79
N MET A 14 4.58 -5.41 1.02
CA MET A 14 4.02 -6.64 0.45
C MET A 14 3.20 -7.38 1.51
N PRO A 15 1.98 -7.85 1.21
CA PRO A 15 1.29 -8.81 2.06
C PRO A 15 2.03 -10.15 2.10
N LEU A 16 1.67 -10.99 3.08
CA LEU A 16 2.15 -12.37 3.14
C LEU A 16 1.78 -13.13 1.86
N ASP A 17 2.69 -13.96 1.35
CA ASP A 17 2.52 -14.78 0.15
C ASP A 17 2.13 -14.00 -1.12
N TRP A 18 2.46 -12.71 -1.18
CA TRP A 18 2.15 -11.83 -2.32
C TRP A 18 2.64 -12.41 -3.66
N LYS A 19 1.77 -12.33 -4.67
CA LYS A 19 2.07 -12.64 -6.06
C LYS A 19 1.80 -11.42 -6.94
N LYS A 20 2.46 -11.39 -8.09
CA LYS A 20 2.23 -10.33 -9.08
C LYS A 20 0.75 -10.27 -9.48
N GLY A 21 0.17 -9.08 -9.38
CA GLY A 21 -1.26 -8.85 -9.61
C GLY A 21 -2.07 -8.76 -8.31
N ASP A 22 -1.56 -9.25 -7.18
CA ASP A 22 -2.18 -9.00 -5.89
C ASP A 22 -1.98 -7.54 -5.47
N LYS A 23 -2.95 -7.00 -4.71
CA LYS A 23 -2.85 -5.66 -4.12
C LYS A 23 -1.63 -5.53 -3.22
N VAL A 24 -1.07 -4.33 -3.20
CA VAL A 24 0.08 -3.96 -2.36
C VAL A 24 -0.38 -3.13 -1.17
N ILE A 25 0.41 -3.13 -0.09
CA ILE A 25 0.12 -2.36 1.12
C ILE A 25 0.70 -0.95 0.97
N VAL A 26 -0.14 0.05 1.23
CA VAL A 26 0.28 1.45 1.32
C VAL A 26 1.04 1.64 2.64
N PRO A 27 2.28 2.17 2.65
CA PRO A 27 3.03 2.38 3.88
C PRO A 27 2.23 3.17 4.92
N PRO A 28 2.27 2.85 6.22
CA PRO A 28 1.46 3.54 7.24
C PRO A 28 1.76 5.04 7.31
N PRO A 29 0.78 5.89 7.69
CA PRO A 29 1.02 7.31 7.88
C PRO A 29 1.98 7.51 9.07
N LYS A 30 2.79 8.57 8.99
CA LYS A 30 3.74 8.94 10.06
C LYS A 30 3.28 10.16 10.85
N THR A 31 2.30 10.90 10.33
CA THR A 31 1.75 12.11 10.96
C THR A 31 0.23 12.04 11.04
N LEU A 32 -0.37 12.88 11.89
CA LEU A 32 -1.82 13.00 12.01
C LEU A 32 -2.45 13.51 10.71
N GLU A 33 -1.80 14.46 10.03
CA GLU A 33 -2.27 15.00 8.74
C GLU A 33 -2.33 13.90 7.66
N GLU A 34 -1.30 13.05 7.57
CA GLU A 34 -1.30 11.92 6.64
C GLU A 34 -2.38 10.88 6.99
N MET A 35 -2.60 10.65 8.29
CA MET A 35 -3.67 9.78 8.76
C MET A 35 -5.04 10.31 8.33
N GLU A 36 -5.31 11.60 8.57
CA GLU A 36 -6.57 12.23 8.17
C GLU A 36 -6.78 12.22 6.64
N ALA A 37 -5.71 12.48 5.88
CA ALA A 37 -5.74 12.39 4.42
C ALA A 37 -6.10 10.97 3.97
N ARG A 38 -5.49 9.95 4.58
CA ARG A 38 -5.79 8.54 4.33
C ARG A 38 -7.24 8.18 4.64
N MET A 39 -7.78 8.61 5.78
CA MET A 39 -9.16 8.32 6.17
C MET A 39 -10.18 8.91 5.19
N LYS A 40 -9.79 9.94 4.43
CA LYS A 40 -10.62 10.58 3.40
C LYS A 40 -10.38 10.02 1.99
N ASP A 41 -9.34 9.20 1.80
CA ASP A 41 -8.97 8.66 0.50
C ASP A 41 -9.88 7.48 0.12
N LYS A 42 -10.66 7.67 -0.95
CA LYS A 42 -11.60 6.66 -1.49
C LYS A 42 -10.96 5.76 -2.57
N SER A 43 -9.71 6.02 -2.94
CA SER A 43 -9.00 5.26 -3.99
C SER A 43 -8.29 4.02 -3.46
N ILE A 44 -8.20 3.88 -2.14
CA ILE A 44 -7.55 2.76 -1.45
C ILE A 44 -8.57 1.91 -0.71
N GLU A 45 -8.26 0.63 -0.56
CA GLU A 45 -8.99 -0.26 0.33
C GLU A 45 -8.48 -0.04 1.75
N LEU A 46 -9.20 0.76 2.52
CA LEU A 46 -8.88 1.06 3.91
C LEU A 46 -9.44 -0.03 4.83
N VAL A 47 -8.55 -0.73 5.55
CA VAL A 47 -8.94 -1.67 6.62
C VAL A 47 -8.88 -0.94 7.96
N ASP A 48 -7.78 -0.22 8.19
CA ASP A 48 -7.57 0.66 9.35
C ASP A 48 -6.54 1.74 8.97
N PHE A 49 -6.32 2.74 9.81
CA PHE A 49 -5.41 3.86 9.51
C PHE A 49 -3.98 3.39 9.17
N TYR A 50 -3.50 2.33 9.82
CA TYR A 50 -2.18 1.75 9.60
C TYR A 50 -2.15 0.67 8.51
N LEU A 51 -3.32 0.21 8.04
CA LEU A 51 -3.44 -0.87 7.05
C LEU A 51 -4.40 -0.47 5.93
N ALA A 52 -3.83 -0.09 4.79
CA ALA A 52 -4.56 0.14 3.56
C ALA A 52 -3.88 -0.57 2.39
N LYS A 53 -4.67 -0.99 1.40
CA LYS A 53 -4.21 -1.67 0.20
C LYS A 53 -4.60 -0.90 -1.05
N LYS A 54 -3.81 -1.03 -2.11
CA LYS A 54 -4.11 -0.47 -3.42
C LYS A 54 -3.72 -1.44 -4.54
N GLU A 55 -4.38 -1.30 -5.68
CA GLU A 55 -3.93 -1.93 -6.92
C GLU A 55 -2.59 -1.32 -7.37
N LEU A 56 -1.73 -2.15 -7.95
CA LEU A 56 -0.46 -1.69 -8.52
C LEU A 56 -0.51 -1.75 -10.04
N HIS A 57 -0.47 -0.58 -10.68
CA HIS A 57 -0.41 -0.48 -12.13
C HIS A 57 1.05 -0.50 -12.59
N TYR A 58 1.41 -1.52 -13.37
CA TYR A 58 2.71 -1.63 -14.01
C TYR A 58 2.65 -0.83 -15.32
N ASN A 59 3.33 0.32 -15.37
CA ASN A 59 3.59 1.04 -16.62
C ASN A 59 4.40 0.17 -17.59
#